data_AF-A0A9E2UBF6-F1
#
_entry.id   AF-A0A9E2UBF6-F1
#
_cell.length_a   1.000
_cell.length_b   1.000
_cell.length_c   1.000
_cell.angle_alpha   90.00
_cell.angle_beta   90.00
_cell.angle_gamma   90.00
#
_symmetry.space_group_name_H-M   'P 1'
#
loop_
_entity.id
_entity.type
_entity.pdbx_description
1 polymer ?
#
loop_
_entity_poly.entity_id
_entity_poly.type
_entity_poly.pdbx_seq_one_letter_code
_entity_poly.pdbx_strand_id
1 'polypeptide(L)'
;MRQPLKMLEQDLGLPLAPVARSRPATGRWRAPILDDRYSRRVAFLKRVLPAVGVTLLLLVAGWPRLAPLLESVRLGFQAIDLREARELRMVNLRYAGLDRYNRPYVVTAAIGRQVPDRNDVMALERPKAVMTVHGGASVVLTAATGIYQSQAQLLDLFMDVNLIHENGTRFVTQRAHINLSDNTAEGHDPVEGHGPSGDITGQGFRVLSKGETIIFTGESHLLFKGTKPSGTSAEPPALPAAVESKAEQIGTAAAVSPVPAPTLSPSARALAATTHSRAAATPHAVAKSQAAAKHAGRTPVRDMRAAAKVTHNGG
;
A
#
# COMPACT_ATOMS: atom_id res chain seq x y z
N MET A 1 -32.81 -79.76 13.13
CA MET A 1 -33.07 -81.06 13.79
C MET A 1 -32.74 -80.88 15.26
N ARG A 2 -33.58 -81.11 16.26
CA ARG A 2 -34.85 -81.82 16.41
C ARG A 2 -35.45 -81.34 17.74
N GLN A 3 -36.74 -80.99 17.76
CA GLN A 3 -37.56 -81.30 18.93
C GLN A 3 -37.63 -82.83 19.07
N PRO A 4 -37.83 -83.35 20.28
CA PRO A 4 -39.14 -83.95 20.56
C PRO A 4 -39.64 -83.62 21.98
N LEU A 5 -40.89 -83.20 22.19
CA LEU A 5 -42.16 -83.93 22.14
C LEU A 5 -42.35 -84.94 23.30
N LYS A 6 -43.35 -84.59 24.13
CA LYS A 6 -44.42 -85.43 24.72
C LYS A 6 -44.04 -86.65 25.56
N MET A 7 -44.45 -86.58 26.84
CA MET A 7 -44.99 -87.64 27.71
C MET A 7 -45.60 -86.87 28.90
N LEU A 8 -46.75 -87.13 29.52
CA LEU A 8 -47.78 -88.18 29.57
C LEU A 8 -49.02 -87.45 30.17
N GLU A 9 -50.21 -87.45 29.57
CA GLU A 9 -51.32 -88.38 29.87
C GLU A 9 -51.56 -88.58 31.40
N GLN A 10 -52.58 -87.89 31.93
CA GLN A 10 -53.84 -88.47 32.44
C GLN A 10 -53.70 -89.30 33.72
N ASP A 11 -54.31 -88.82 34.81
CA ASP A 11 -55.24 -89.68 35.55
C ASP A 11 -56.32 -88.87 36.28
N LEU A 12 -57.54 -89.41 36.21
CA LEU A 12 -58.79 -88.92 36.80
C LEU A 12 -59.10 -89.78 38.04
N GLY A 13 -59.45 -89.17 39.18
CA GLY A 13 -59.94 -89.93 40.33
C GLY A 13 -60.44 -89.08 41.51
N LEU A 14 -61.77 -88.98 41.61
CA LEU A 14 -62.66 -88.45 42.68
C LEU A 14 -62.34 -89.01 44.10
N PRO A 15 -62.84 -88.48 45.27
CA PRO A 15 -64.20 -87.96 45.51
C PRO A 15 -64.44 -86.84 46.60
N LEU A 16 -65.62 -86.20 46.48
CA LEU A 16 -66.60 -85.67 47.47
C LEU A 16 -66.18 -85.23 48.91
N ALA A 17 -66.37 -83.91 49.18
CA ALA A 17 -66.96 -83.17 50.34
C ALA A 17 -66.73 -83.62 51.83
N PRO A 18 -66.78 -82.74 52.88
CA PRO A 18 -67.52 -81.45 52.96
C PRO A 18 -66.85 -80.25 53.70
N VAL A 19 -67.44 -79.08 53.45
CA VAL A 19 -67.63 -77.87 54.29
C VAL A 19 -66.67 -77.61 55.47
N ALA A 20 -65.88 -76.54 55.32
CA ALA A 20 -65.55 -75.64 56.43
C ALA A 20 -65.71 -74.18 55.96
N ARG A 21 -66.71 -73.49 56.53
CA ARG A 21 -66.92 -72.05 56.37
C ARG A 21 -65.80 -71.29 57.08
N SER A 22 -64.93 -70.65 56.31
CA SER A 22 -63.95 -69.70 56.83
C SER A 22 -64.38 -68.27 56.52
N ARG A 23 -64.50 -67.50 57.59
CA ARG A 23 -64.97 -66.11 57.69
C ARG A 23 -64.27 -65.14 56.72
N PRO A 24 -64.94 -64.06 56.27
CA PRO A 24 -64.29 -62.98 55.55
C PRO A 24 -63.38 -62.20 56.52
N ALA A 25 -62.07 -62.42 56.41
CA ALA A 25 -61.09 -61.55 57.05
C ALA A 25 -61.02 -60.24 56.24
N THR A 26 -61.52 -59.17 56.83
CA THR A 26 -61.33 -57.80 56.37
C THR A 26 -59.83 -57.52 56.18
N GLY A 27 -59.39 -57.43 54.93
CA GLY A 27 -58.07 -56.93 54.57
C GLY A 27 -57.97 -55.46 54.94
N ARG A 28 -57.53 -55.20 56.18
CA ARG A 28 -57.08 -53.88 56.60
C ARG A 28 -55.81 -53.59 55.81
N TRP A 29 -55.92 -52.77 54.77
CA TRP A 29 -54.78 -52.23 54.04
C TRP A 29 -53.84 -51.55 55.03
N ARG A 30 -52.80 -52.26 55.48
CA ARG A 30 -51.69 -51.67 56.21
C ARG A 30 -50.97 -50.77 55.21
N ALA A 31 -51.08 -49.47 55.41
CA ALA A 31 -50.21 -48.51 54.76
C ALA A 31 -48.75 -48.93 55.03
N PRO A 32 -47.89 -49.06 54.00
CA PRO A 32 -46.49 -49.33 54.21
C PRO A 32 -45.90 -48.20 55.06
N ILE A 33 -45.20 -48.56 56.13
CA ILE A 33 -44.48 -47.64 56.99
C ILE A 33 -43.32 -47.10 56.14
N LEU A 34 -43.53 -45.94 55.52
CA LEU A 34 -42.51 -45.23 54.78
C LEU A 34 -41.58 -44.55 55.79
N ASP A 35 -40.27 -44.78 55.61
CA ASP A 35 -39.21 -44.10 56.35
C ASP A 35 -39.45 -42.58 56.39
N ASP A 36 -39.44 -42.03 57.60
CA ASP A 36 -39.79 -40.65 57.91
C ASP A 36 -38.84 -39.62 57.22
N ARG A 37 -37.67 -40.09 56.77
CA ARG A 37 -36.70 -39.35 55.95
C ARG A 37 -37.06 -39.31 54.47
N TYR A 38 -37.63 -40.39 53.93
CA TYR A 38 -38.10 -40.45 52.54
C TYR A 38 -39.36 -39.59 52.38
N SER A 39 -40.27 -39.64 53.37
CA SER A 39 -41.45 -38.79 53.43
C SER A 39 -41.12 -37.29 53.40
N ARG A 40 -40.12 -36.85 54.20
CA ARG A 40 -39.67 -35.44 54.21
C ARG A 40 -39.01 -35.00 52.90
N ARG A 41 -38.19 -35.86 52.28
CA ARG A 41 -37.57 -35.54 50.97
C ARG A 41 -38.61 -35.43 49.86
N VAL A 42 -39.60 -36.32 49.82
CA VAL A 42 -40.69 -36.27 48.83
C VAL A 42 -41.59 -35.05 49.08
N ALA A 43 -41.89 -34.71 50.35
CA ALA A 43 -42.61 -33.48 50.68
C ALA A 43 -41.83 -32.22 50.29
N PHE A 44 -40.50 -32.21 50.43
CA PHE A 44 -39.64 -31.13 49.97
C PHE A 44 -39.65 -31.01 48.44
N LEU A 45 -39.51 -32.13 47.72
CA LEU A 45 -39.49 -32.16 46.25
C LEU A 45 -40.83 -31.70 45.65
N LYS A 46 -41.95 -32.06 46.28
CA LYS A 46 -43.30 -31.61 45.90
C LYS A 46 -43.48 -30.10 46.02
N ARG A 47 -42.66 -29.42 46.83
CA ARG A 47 -42.68 -27.96 47.03
C ARG A 47 -41.59 -27.24 46.22
N VAL A 48 -40.45 -27.88 45.99
CA VAL A 48 -39.38 -27.35 45.12
C VAL A 48 -39.80 -27.32 43.65
N LEU A 49 -40.52 -28.34 43.17
CA LEU A 49 -40.91 -28.41 41.76
C LEU A 49 -41.71 -27.18 41.28
N PRO A 50 -42.79 -26.74 41.95
CA PRO A 50 -43.48 -25.51 41.56
C PRO A 50 -42.63 -24.26 41.83
N ALA A 51 -41.80 -24.24 42.88
CA ALA A 51 -40.95 -23.09 43.19
C ALA A 51 -39.90 -22.83 42.08
N VAL A 52 -39.29 -23.89 41.53
CA VAL A 52 -38.36 -23.79 40.40
C VAL A 52 -39.09 -23.29 39.16
N GLY A 53 -40.29 -23.80 38.88
CA GLY A 53 -41.13 -23.32 37.78
C GLY A 53 -41.44 -21.83 37.88
N VAL A 54 -41.87 -21.36 39.05
CA VAL A 54 -42.14 -19.93 39.29
C VAL A 54 -40.85 -19.10 39.17
N THR A 55 -39.72 -19.59 39.66
CA THR A 55 -38.43 -18.90 39.58
C THR A 55 -37.98 -18.73 38.12
N LEU A 56 -38.10 -19.79 37.31
CA LEU A 56 -37.81 -19.73 35.88
C LEU A 56 -38.73 -18.75 35.15
N LEU A 57 -40.01 -18.74 35.48
CA LEU A 57 -40.99 -17.83 34.89
C LEU A 57 -40.68 -16.37 35.24
N LEU A 58 -40.31 -16.09 36.50
CA LEU A 58 -39.85 -14.77 36.94
C LEU A 58 -38.53 -14.35 36.28
N LEU A 59 -37.59 -15.28 36.07
CA LEU A 59 -36.33 -14.99 35.40
C LEU A 59 -36.54 -14.59 33.94
N VAL A 60 -37.40 -15.32 33.22
CA VAL A 60 -37.76 -15.01 31.83
C VAL A 60 -38.52 -13.70 31.74
N ALA A 61 -39.49 -13.46 32.65
CA ALA A 61 -40.23 -12.20 32.69
C ALA A 61 -39.38 -10.99 33.11
N GLY A 62 -38.36 -11.22 33.95
CA GLY A 62 -37.39 -10.22 34.38
C GLY A 62 -36.25 -9.98 33.39
N TRP A 63 -35.99 -10.93 32.48
CA TRP A 63 -34.94 -10.84 31.45
C TRP A 63 -34.93 -9.51 30.66
N PRO A 64 -36.06 -8.97 30.16
CA PRO A 64 -36.05 -7.70 29.45
C PRO A 64 -35.63 -6.50 30.31
N ARG A 65 -35.72 -6.60 31.64
CA ARG A 65 -35.23 -5.56 32.57
C ARG A 65 -33.74 -5.71 32.89
N LEU A 66 -33.19 -6.92 32.79
CA LEU A 66 -31.76 -7.18 32.96
C LEU A 66 -30.97 -6.89 31.66
N ALA A 67 -31.58 -7.05 30.50
CA ALA A 67 -30.97 -6.74 29.19
C ALA A 67 -30.33 -5.33 29.11
N PRO A 68 -31.01 -4.23 29.48
CA PRO A 68 -30.39 -2.89 29.45
C PRO A 68 -29.29 -2.70 30.49
N LEU A 69 -29.36 -3.41 31.63
CA LEU A 69 -28.31 -3.36 32.67
C LEU A 69 -27.03 -4.08 32.20
N LEU A 70 -27.16 -5.22 31.52
CA LEU A 70 -26.03 -5.92 30.89
C LEU A 70 -25.47 -5.15 29.69
N GLU A 71 -26.32 -4.43 28.94
CA GLU A 71 -25.86 -3.51 27.90
C GLU A 71 -25.04 -2.35 28.46
N SER A 72 -25.42 -1.80 29.63
CA SER A 72 -24.61 -0.75 30.28
C SER A 72 -23.22 -1.24 30.71
N VAL A 73 -23.09 -2.50 31.11
CA VAL A 73 -21.79 -3.15 31.38
C VAL A 73 -21.03 -3.43 30.07
N ARG A 74 -21.73 -3.76 28.98
CA ARG A 74 -21.13 -3.87 27.64
C ARG A 74 -20.71 -2.53 27.04
N LEU A 75 -21.31 -1.41 27.44
CA LEU A 75 -20.86 -0.06 27.07
C LEU A 75 -19.63 0.40 27.86
N GLY A 76 -19.31 -0.25 28.99
CA GLY A 76 -18.06 -0.04 29.74
C GLY A 76 -16.84 -0.74 29.11
N PHE A 77 -17.07 -1.76 28.27
CA PHE A 77 -16.08 -2.23 27.33
C PHE A 77 -16.32 -1.47 26.03
N GLN A 78 -15.59 -0.37 25.84
CA GLN A 78 -15.51 0.35 24.58
C GLN A 78 -15.67 -0.64 23.43
N ALA A 79 -16.79 -0.56 22.72
CA ALA A 79 -16.95 -1.25 21.46
C ALA A 79 -15.72 -0.84 20.65
N ILE A 80 -14.76 -1.75 20.48
CA ILE A 80 -13.65 -1.55 19.57
C ILE A 80 -14.32 -1.19 18.27
N ASP A 81 -14.19 0.07 17.86
CA ASP A 81 -14.85 0.58 16.68
C ASP A 81 -14.28 -0.20 15.49
N LEU A 82 -15.03 -1.20 15.03
CA LEU A 82 -14.63 -2.08 13.93
C LEU A 82 -14.51 -1.31 12.61
N ARG A 83 -14.92 -0.02 12.58
CA ARG A 83 -14.61 0.90 11.48
C ARG A 83 -13.22 1.52 11.61
N GLU A 84 -12.75 1.82 12.82
CA GLU A 84 -11.36 2.21 13.10
C GLU A 84 -10.40 1.01 12.92
N ALA A 85 -10.91 -0.21 13.07
CA ALA A 85 -10.17 -1.46 12.80
C ALA A 85 -9.89 -1.75 11.31
N ARG A 86 -10.32 -0.89 10.37
CA ARG A 86 -9.95 -1.01 8.93
C ARG A 86 -8.67 -0.27 8.57
N GLU A 87 -8.17 0.61 9.43
CA GLU A 87 -6.88 1.26 9.23
C GLU A 87 -5.81 0.45 9.98
N LEU A 88 -5.05 -0.36 9.23
CA LEU A 88 -3.98 -1.15 9.82
C LEU A 88 -2.87 -0.20 10.29
N ARG A 89 -2.79 0.00 11.61
CA ARG A 89 -1.76 0.82 12.26
C ARG A 89 -0.62 -0.06 12.75
N MET A 90 0.57 0.21 12.26
CA MET A 90 1.82 -0.45 12.64
C MET A 90 2.70 0.51 13.44
N VAL A 91 3.25 0.04 14.56
CA VAL A 91 4.24 0.78 15.36
C VAL A 91 5.63 0.28 14.98
N ASN A 92 6.62 1.17 14.92
CA ASN A 92 7.99 0.87 14.49
C ASN A 92 8.01 0.17 13.12
N LEU A 93 7.30 0.75 12.14
CA LEU A 93 7.32 0.22 10.78
C LEU A 93 8.76 0.20 10.28
N ARG A 94 9.18 -0.95 9.74
CA ARG A 94 10.46 -1.12 9.07
C ARG A 94 10.24 -1.87 7.77
N TYR A 95 10.60 -1.22 6.67
CA TYR A 95 10.63 -1.79 5.34
C TYR A 95 12.07 -1.86 4.86
N ALA A 96 12.46 -2.97 4.25
CA ALA A 96 13.76 -3.12 3.62
C ALA A 96 13.55 -3.65 2.20
N GLY A 97 14.29 -3.09 1.25
CA GLY A 97 14.22 -3.46 -0.14
C GLY A 97 15.56 -3.31 -0.84
N LEU A 98 15.57 -3.67 -2.11
CA LEU A 98 16.70 -3.50 -3.00
C LEU A 98 16.30 -2.52 -4.11
N ASP A 99 17.21 -1.61 -4.45
CA ASP A 99 17.05 -0.77 -5.64
C ASP A 99 17.32 -1.56 -6.93
N ARG A 100 17.17 -0.93 -8.09
CA ARG A 100 17.45 -1.57 -9.40
C ARG A 100 18.92 -2.00 -9.60
N TYR A 101 19.82 -1.52 -8.74
CA TYR A 101 21.25 -1.85 -8.74
C TYR A 101 21.62 -2.86 -7.66
N ASN A 102 20.62 -3.52 -7.05
CA ASN A 102 20.79 -4.51 -6.01
C ASN A 102 21.47 -3.95 -4.74
N ARG A 103 21.28 -2.65 -4.47
CA ARG A 103 21.75 -1.99 -3.25
C ARG A 103 20.63 -1.94 -2.22
N PRO A 104 20.92 -2.22 -0.94
CA PRO A 104 19.92 -2.21 0.10
C PRO A 104 19.47 -0.78 0.43
N TYR A 105 18.18 -0.63 0.67
CA TYR A 105 17.61 0.53 1.34
C TYR A 105 16.69 0.07 2.46
N VAL A 106 16.57 0.91 3.48
CA VAL A 106 15.71 0.68 4.64
C VAL A 106 14.91 1.94 4.91
N VAL A 107 13.60 1.79 4.99
CA VAL A 107 12.67 2.85 5.40
C VAL A 107 12.11 2.46 6.76
N THR A 108 12.30 3.30 7.77
CA THR A 108 11.71 3.14 9.09
C THR A 108 10.76 4.30 9.38
N ALA A 109 9.74 4.07 10.21
CA ALA A 109 8.84 5.12 10.68
C ALA A 109 8.40 4.80 12.11
N ALA A 110 8.07 5.84 12.89
CA ALA A 110 7.55 5.64 14.23
C ALA A 110 6.18 4.93 14.19
N ILE A 111 5.32 5.39 13.28
CA ILE A 111 3.99 4.83 13.03
C ILE A 111 3.79 4.75 11.51
N GLY A 112 3.26 3.63 11.04
CA GLY A 112 2.76 3.46 9.68
C GLY A 112 1.25 3.18 9.72
N ARG A 113 0.48 3.89 8.90
CA ARG A 113 -0.96 3.65 8.71
C ARG A 113 -1.23 3.26 7.27
N GLN A 114 -1.82 2.10 7.06
CA GLN A 114 -2.21 1.66 5.73
C GLN A 114 -3.50 2.36 5.32
N VAL A 115 -3.49 2.98 4.14
CA VAL A 115 -4.67 3.72 3.64
C VAL A 115 -5.80 2.72 3.30
N PRO A 116 -7.03 2.94 3.79
CA PRO A 116 -8.18 2.13 3.39
C PRO A 116 -8.34 2.12 1.86
N ASP A 117 -8.68 0.98 1.27
CA ASP A 117 -8.83 0.77 -0.19
C ASP A 117 -7.53 0.80 -1.02
N ARG A 118 -6.36 1.10 -0.42
CA ARG A 118 -5.04 1.12 -1.08
C ARG A 118 -4.00 0.36 -0.24
N ASN A 119 -3.86 -0.94 -0.50
CA ASN A 119 -2.93 -1.79 0.25
C ASN A 119 -1.44 -1.52 -0.02
N ASP A 120 -1.15 -0.79 -1.09
CA ASP A 120 0.19 -0.42 -1.51
C ASP A 120 0.68 0.91 -0.91
N VAL A 121 -0.23 1.75 -0.44
CA VAL A 121 0.04 3.09 0.11
C VAL A 121 0.03 3.07 1.64
N MET A 122 1.15 3.49 2.23
CA MET A 122 1.31 3.64 3.66
C MET A 122 1.62 5.09 4.02
N ALA A 123 0.80 5.69 4.88
CA ALA A 123 1.12 6.97 5.50
C ALA A 123 2.10 6.74 6.65
N LEU A 124 3.21 7.47 6.65
CA LEU A 124 4.32 7.34 7.59
C LEU A 124 4.40 8.56 8.49
N GLU A 125 4.53 8.33 9.80
CA GLU A 125 4.81 9.38 10.78
C GLU A 125 6.27 9.30 11.21
N ARG A 126 6.97 10.44 11.12
CA ARG A 126 8.42 10.55 11.35
C ARG A 126 9.23 9.51 10.56
N PRO A 127 9.09 9.44 9.23
CA PRO A 127 9.87 8.52 8.43
C PRO A 127 11.37 8.85 8.47
N LYS A 128 12.18 7.80 8.45
CA LYS A 128 13.62 7.82 8.27
C LYS A 128 14.00 6.81 7.20
N ALA A 129 14.61 7.25 6.12
CA ALA A 129 15.13 6.38 5.08
C ALA A 129 16.65 6.37 5.11
N VAL A 130 17.24 5.19 4.92
CA VAL A 130 18.68 5.00 4.77
C VAL A 130 18.89 4.23 3.48
N MET A 131 19.74 4.76 2.61
CA MET A 131 20.03 4.14 1.31
C MET A 131 21.51 4.29 0.96
N THR A 132 22.01 3.33 0.19
CA THR A 132 23.36 3.40 -0.40
C THR A 132 23.27 3.98 -1.80
N VAL A 133 23.95 5.10 -2.04
CA VAL A 133 23.99 5.77 -3.35
C VAL A 133 25.14 5.27 -4.22
N HIS A 134 25.33 5.88 -5.39
CA HIS A 134 26.50 5.60 -6.21
C HIS A 134 27.80 5.97 -5.47
N GLY A 135 28.85 5.15 -5.62
CA GLY A 135 30.11 5.30 -4.87
C GLY A 135 30.13 4.63 -3.48
N GLY A 136 29.04 3.98 -3.06
CA GLY A 136 28.98 3.24 -1.79
C GLY A 136 28.69 4.10 -0.56
N ALA A 137 28.58 5.42 -0.73
CA ALA A 137 28.22 6.35 0.33
C ALA A 137 26.78 6.08 0.83
N SER A 138 26.57 6.28 2.13
CA SER A 138 25.25 6.19 2.73
C SER A 138 24.57 7.56 2.82
N VAL A 139 23.29 7.60 2.51
CA VAL A 139 22.44 8.79 2.64
C VAL A 139 21.32 8.50 3.61
N VAL A 140 21.11 9.44 4.54
CA VAL A 140 20.04 9.38 5.53
C VAL A 140 19.06 10.50 5.25
N LEU A 141 17.78 10.16 5.10
CA LEU A 141 16.69 11.09 4.93
C LEU A 141 15.76 11.00 6.12
N THR A 142 15.28 12.13 6.61
CA THR A 142 14.28 12.21 7.66
C THR A 142 13.23 13.25 7.30
N ALA A 143 11.98 13.03 7.70
CA ALA A 143 10.91 14.02 7.57
C ALA A 143 9.94 13.91 8.74
N ALA A 144 9.04 14.88 8.89
CA ALA A 144 7.98 14.82 9.89
C ALA A 144 6.85 13.87 9.47
N THR A 145 6.49 13.85 8.18
CA THR A 145 5.46 12.96 7.62
C THR A 145 5.87 12.48 6.24
N GLY A 146 5.38 11.32 5.82
CA GLY A 146 5.60 10.82 4.47
C GLY A 146 4.50 9.89 3.99
N ILE A 147 4.49 9.61 2.71
CA ILE A 147 3.66 8.59 2.08
C ILE A 147 4.60 7.66 1.33
N TYR A 148 4.48 6.37 1.61
CA TYR A 148 5.27 5.34 0.96
C TYR A 148 4.38 4.46 0.09
N GLN A 149 4.74 4.33 -1.18
CA GLN A 149 4.07 3.48 -2.15
C GLN A 149 4.96 2.26 -2.41
N SER A 150 4.58 1.11 -1.86
CA SER A 150 5.39 -0.12 -1.93
C SER A 150 5.51 -0.69 -3.35
N GLN A 151 4.46 -0.61 -4.17
CA GLN A 151 4.48 -1.12 -5.55
C GLN A 151 5.34 -0.27 -6.47
N ALA A 152 5.22 1.06 -6.39
CA ALA A 152 6.00 2.00 -7.20
C ALA A 152 7.39 2.31 -6.62
N GLN A 153 7.66 1.88 -5.38
CA GLN A 153 8.85 2.22 -4.61
C GLN A 153 9.08 3.74 -4.52
N LEU A 154 7.97 4.49 -4.43
CA LEU A 154 7.99 5.95 -4.33
C LEU A 154 7.81 6.36 -2.87
N LEU A 155 8.64 7.30 -2.42
CA LEU A 155 8.59 7.87 -1.09
C LEU A 155 8.41 9.38 -1.22
N ASP A 156 7.23 9.84 -0.85
CA ASP A 156 6.90 11.25 -0.78
C ASP A 156 7.08 11.72 0.66
N LEU A 157 7.93 12.73 0.87
CA LEU A 157 8.25 13.29 2.18
C LEU A 157 7.69 14.69 2.30
N PHE A 158 7.11 14.99 3.46
CA PHE A 158 6.45 16.26 3.75
C PHE A 158 6.90 16.80 5.10
N MET A 159 7.17 18.10 5.13
CA MET A 159 7.59 18.91 6.27
C MET A 159 8.92 18.47 6.87
N ASP A 160 9.80 19.45 7.11
CA ASP A 160 11.11 19.27 7.77
C ASP A 160 11.93 18.12 7.16
N VAL A 161 12.06 18.14 5.83
CA VAL A 161 12.80 17.11 5.11
C VAL A 161 14.28 17.43 5.20
N ASN A 162 15.03 16.56 5.86
CA ASN A 162 16.47 16.66 6.04
C ASN A 162 17.16 15.49 5.33
N LEU A 163 18.11 15.78 4.45
CA LEU A 163 18.94 14.79 3.78
C LEU A 163 20.38 15.01 4.21
N ILE A 164 21.01 13.95 4.73
CA ILE A 164 22.39 13.96 5.21
C ILE A 164 23.17 12.94 4.41
N HIS A 165 24.24 13.41 3.79
CA HIS A 165 25.19 12.57 3.07
C HIS A 165 26.43 12.30 3.97
N GLU A 166 27.06 11.15 3.78
CA GLU A 166 28.22 10.71 4.57
C GLU A 166 29.43 11.68 4.51
N ASN A 167 29.56 12.43 3.42
CA ASN A 167 30.59 13.46 3.20
C ASN A 167 30.38 14.75 4.01
N GLY A 168 29.35 14.80 4.87
CA GLY A 168 29.02 15.97 5.69
C GLY A 168 28.08 16.99 5.02
N THR A 169 27.64 16.73 3.79
CA THR A 169 26.66 17.59 3.11
C THR A 169 25.25 17.35 3.66
N ARG A 170 24.54 18.44 3.95
CA ARG A 170 23.14 18.45 4.39
C ARG A 170 22.28 19.24 3.42
N PHE A 171 21.07 18.74 3.14
CA PHE A 171 20.02 19.48 2.46
C PHE A 171 18.77 19.54 3.32
N VAL A 172 18.11 20.71 3.34
CA VAL A 172 16.87 20.96 4.07
C VAL A 172 15.84 21.50 3.10
N THR A 173 14.64 20.92 3.09
CA THR A 173 13.52 21.35 2.24
C THR A 173 12.17 21.03 2.89
N GLN A 174 11.07 21.56 2.33
CA GLN A 174 9.72 21.30 2.84
C GLN A 174 9.08 20.04 2.24
N ARG A 175 9.31 19.74 0.96
CA ARG A 175 8.80 18.53 0.32
C ARG A 175 9.85 17.93 -0.59
N ALA A 176 9.86 16.60 -0.66
CA ALA A 176 10.70 15.86 -1.57
C ALA A 176 9.96 14.61 -2.07
N HIS A 177 10.08 14.35 -3.37
CA HIS A 177 9.61 13.16 -4.03
C HIS A 177 10.81 12.28 -4.36
N ILE A 178 10.86 11.06 -3.82
CA ILE A 178 12.01 10.17 -3.96
C ILE A 178 11.57 8.86 -4.59
N ASN A 179 12.20 8.51 -5.71
CA ASN A 179 12.08 7.19 -6.31
C ASN A 179 13.22 6.31 -5.79
N LEU A 180 12.87 5.35 -4.93
CA LEU A 180 13.84 4.44 -4.31
C LEU A 180 14.39 3.40 -5.30
N SER A 181 13.62 3.06 -6.33
CA SER A 181 14.05 2.13 -7.39
C SER A 181 15.20 2.74 -8.20
N ASP A 182 15.01 3.99 -8.60
CA ASP A 182 15.93 4.70 -9.49
C ASP A 182 17.02 5.47 -8.77
N ASN A 183 16.85 5.67 -7.45
CA ASN A 183 17.69 6.52 -6.61
C ASN A 183 17.72 7.98 -7.14
N THR A 184 16.54 8.49 -7.47
CA THR A 184 16.34 9.88 -7.92
C THR A 184 15.44 10.61 -6.95
N ALA A 185 15.65 11.91 -6.80
CA ALA A 185 14.84 12.76 -5.95
C ALA A 185 14.51 14.06 -6.66
N GLU A 186 13.32 14.61 -6.45
CA GLU A 186 12.94 15.92 -6.94
C GLU A 186 12.15 16.69 -5.90
N GLY A 187 12.25 18.01 -5.95
CA GLY A 187 11.48 18.90 -5.09
C GLY A 187 11.31 20.25 -5.76
N HIS A 188 10.12 20.83 -5.57
CA HIS A 188 9.74 22.12 -6.13
C HIS A 188 9.64 23.23 -5.07
N ASP A 189 9.98 22.91 -3.82
CA ASP A 189 10.02 23.87 -2.73
C ASP A 189 11.44 24.39 -2.51
N PRO A 190 11.56 25.56 -1.85
CA PRO A 190 12.85 26.09 -1.44
C PRO A 190 13.70 25.03 -0.73
N VAL A 191 14.97 24.99 -1.12
CA VAL A 191 15.97 24.05 -0.64
C VAL A 191 17.21 24.80 -0.21
N GLU A 192 17.75 24.41 0.95
CA GLU A 192 19.00 24.92 1.48
C GLU A 192 19.98 23.76 1.61
N GLY A 193 21.11 23.85 0.93
CA GLY A 193 22.22 22.91 1.02
C GLY A 193 23.39 23.52 1.78
N HIS A 194 23.94 22.77 2.71
CA HIS A 194 25.14 23.13 3.46
C HIS A 194 26.18 22.03 3.24
N GLY A 195 27.34 22.39 2.71
CA GLY A 195 28.41 21.43 2.43
C GLY A 195 29.80 21.97 2.74
N PRO A 196 30.83 21.11 2.61
CA PRO A 196 32.22 21.51 2.86
C PRO A 196 32.71 22.62 1.92
N SER A 197 32.18 22.67 0.70
CA SER A 197 32.56 23.66 -0.33
C SER A 197 31.83 25.00 -0.19
N GLY A 198 30.74 25.06 0.57
CA GLY A 198 29.89 26.25 0.65
C GLY A 198 28.44 25.95 1.00
N ASP A 199 27.65 27.02 1.02
CA ASP A 199 26.19 26.95 1.20
C ASP A 199 25.50 27.25 -0.13
N ILE A 200 24.40 26.57 -0.42
CA ILE A 200 23.58 26.76 -1.61
C ILE A 200 22.12 26.93 -1.20
N THR A 201 21.42 27.83 -1.88
CA THR A 201 19.99 28.02 -1.75
C THR A 201 19.37 27.95 -3.15
N GLY A 202 18.20 27.35 -3.26
CA GLY A 202 17.49 27.23 -4.54
C GLY A 202 15.98 27.12 -4.34
N GLN A 203 15.19 27.44 -5.36
CA GLN A 203 13.73 27.30 -5.32
C GLN A 203 13.26 25.85 -5.54
N GLY A 204 14.10 25.00 -6.11
CA GLY A 204 13.82 23.58 -6.29
C GLY A 204 15.08 22.80 -6.61
N PHE A 205 14.98 21.48 -6.59
CA PHE A 205 16.09 20.59 -6.88
C PHE A 205 15.66 19.33 -7.62
N ARG A 206 16.61 18.76 -8.35
CA ARG A 206 16.52 17.47 -9.02
C ARG A 206 17.82 16.73 -8.85
N VAL A 207 17.73 15.51 -8.34
CA VAL A 207 18.85 14.59 -8.17
C VAL A 207 18.75 13.54 -9.27
N LEU A 208 19.76 13.57 -10.14
CA LEU A 208 19.93 12.67 -11.28
C LEU A 208 21.12 11.75 -11.03
N SER A 209 21.35 10.83 -11.97
CA SER A 209 22.54 9.97 -11.98
C SER A 209 22.71 9.18 -10.68
N LYS A 210 21.61 8.68 -10.10
CA LYS A 210 21.62 7.82 -8.91
C LYS A 210 22.22 8.50 -7.66
N GLY A 211 22.02 9.81 -7.53
CA GLY A 211 22.56 10.60 -6.42
C GLY A 211 23.84 11.37 -6.72
N GLU A 212 24.43 11.21 -7.91
CA GLU A 212 25.71 11.83 -8.26
C GLU A 212 25.56 13.30 -8.69
N THR A 213 24.52 13.62 -9.44
CA THR A 213 24.32 14.96 -9.99
C THR A 213 23.11 15.62 -9.35
N ILE A 214 23.31 16.77 -8.71
CA ILE A 214 22.23 17.59 -8.14
C ILE A 214 22.12 18.86 -8.98
N ILE A 215 20.94 19.06 -9.55
CA ILE A 215 20.57 20.24 -10.33
C ILE A 215 19.60 21.07 -9.49
N PHE A 216 19.95 22.32 -9.24
CA PHE A 216 19.03 23.27 -8.62
C PHE A 216 18.28 24.02 -9.72
N THR A 217 16.97 24.18 -9.53
CA THR A 217 16.08 24.81 -10.52
C THR A 217 15.51 26.11 -9.97
N GLY A 218 15.20 27.05 -10.87
CA GLY A 218 14.68 28.37 -10.51
C GLY A 218 15.80 29.34 -10.11
N GLU A 219 15.49 30.29 -9.23
CA GLU A 219 16.52 31.16 -8.66
C GLU A 219 17.37 30.38 -7.66
N SER A 220 18.69 30.42 -7.85
CA SER A 220 19.64 29.72 -7.00
C SER A 220 20.84 30.60 -6.68
N HIS A 221 21.21 30.65 -5.40
CA HIS A 221 22.40 31.36 -4.94
C HIS A 221 23.35 30.36 -4.30
N LEU A 222 24.63 30.43 -4.68
CA LEU A 222 25.67 29.61 -4.10
C LEU A 222 26.76 30.50 -3.53
N LEU A 223 27.12 30.25 -2.27
CA LEU A 223 28.18 30.91 -1.53
C LEU A 223 29.31 29.91 -1.30
N PHE A 224 30.37 30.01 -2.10
CA PHE A 224 31.58 29.24 -1.85
C PHE A 224 32.29 29.75 -0.60
N LYS A 225 32.60 28.84 0.33
CA LYS A 225 33.47 29.12 1.48
C LYS A 225 34.93 28.96 1.04
N GLY A 226 35.31 29.73 0.02
CA GLY A 226 36.67 29.78 -0.51
C GLY A 226 37.40 31.01 -0.01
N THR A 227 38.61 30.84 0.49
CA THR A 227 39.57 31.94 0.67
C THR A 227 39.75 32.63 -0.68
N LYS A 228 39.35 33.90 -0.76
CA LYS A 228 39.64 34.92 -1.78
C LYS A 228 39.94 34.35 -3.18
N PRO A 229 39.05 34.54 -4.18
CA PRO A 229 39.44 34.26 -5.56
C PRO A 229 40.66 35.13 -5.86
N SER A 230 41.83 34.51 -5.93
CA SER A 230 43.03 35.12 -6.49
C SER A 230 42.76 35.27 -7.98
N GLY A 231 41.99 36.29 -8.33
CA GLY A 231 41.94 36.84 -9.66
C GLY A 231 43.28 37.50 -9.95
N THR A 232 44.32 36.70 -10.15
CA THR A 232 45.23 37.01 -11.24
C THR A 232 44.40 36.67 -12.47
N SER A 233 43.76 37.69 -13.04
CA SER A 233 43.54 37.70 -14.48
C SER A 233 44.86 37.27 -15.08
N ALA A 234 44.92 36.03 -15.58
CA ALA A 234 45.97 35.64 -16.48
C ALA A 234 45.84 36.61 -17.65
N GLU A 235 46.67 37.65 -17.61
CA GLU A 235 47.02 38.43 -18.77
C GLU A 235 47.24 37.43 -19.90
N PRO A 236 46.58 37.59 -21.05
CA PRO A 236 46.87 36.77 -22.22
C PRO A 236 48.40 36.74 -22.34
N PRO A 237 49.04 35.57 -22.48
CA PRO A 237 50.49 35.51 -22.64
C PRO A 237 50.82 36.40 -23.83
N ALA A 238 51.32 37.60 -23.53
CA ALA A 238 51.88 38.50 -24.51
C ALA A 238 52.99 37.67 -25.14
N LEU A 239 52.72 37.28 -26.38
CA LEU A 239 53.68 36.66 -27.27
C LEU A 239 54.99 37.46 -27.12
N PRO A 240 56.13 36.79 -26.88
CA PRO A 240 57.39 37.49 -26.70
C PRO A 240 57.63 38.41 -27.91
N ALA A 241 58.06 39.64 -27.62
CA ALA A 241 58.35 40.74 -28.55
C ALA A 241 59.50 40.45 -29.54
N ALA A 242 59.62 39.21 -30.02
CA ALA A 242 60.67 38.71 -30.90
C ALA A 242 60.13 38.36 -32.32
N VAL A 243 58.85 38.57 -32.60
CA VAL A 243 58.24 38.34 -33.93
C VAL A 243 57.97 39.63 -34.72
N GLU A 244 57.99 40.80 -34.09
CA GLU A 244 57.81 42.08 -34.79
C GLU A 244 59.03 42.46 -35.65
N SER A 245 60.25 42.09 -35.25
CA SER A 245 61.47 42.43 -36.00
C SER A 245 61.68 41.63 -37.31
N LYS A 246 60.86 40.61 -37.59
CA LYS A 246 60.96 39.83 -38.84
C LYS A 246 59.91 40.21 -39.89
N ALA A 247 58.83 40.91 -39.51
CA ALA A 247 57.79 41.35 -40.44
C ALA A 247 58.16 42.65 -41.17
N GLU A 248 59.09 43.45 -40.63
CA GLU A 248 59.46 44.75 -41.21
C GLU A 248 60.47 44.65 -42.39
N GLN A 249 61.14 43.51 -42.56
CA GLN A 249 62.11 43.32 -43.66
C GLN A 249 61.49 42.90 -45.02
N ILE A 250 60.19 42.62 -45.07
CA ILE A 250 59.52 42.17 -46.31
C ILE A 250 58.73 43.32 -46.98
N GLY A 251 58.60 44.48 -46.31
CA GLY A 251 57.81 45.62 -46.78
C GLY A 251 58.49 46.57 -47.80
N THR A 252 59.81 46.48 -48.01
CA THR A 252 60.56 47.47 -48.83
C THR A 252 61.16 46.87 -50.09
N ALA A 253 60.41 46.02 -50.79
CA ALA A 253 60.79 45.54 -52.13
C ALA A 253 59.56 45.31 -53.02
N ALA A 254 58.66 46.30 -53.10
CA ALA A 254 57.57 46.31 -54.06
C ALA A 254 57.59 47.61 -54.87
N ALA A 255 58.53 47.69 -55.80
CA ALA A 255 58.47 48.60 -56.94
C ALA A 255 58.61 47.78 -58.23
N VAL A 256 57.81 48.16 -59.24
CA VAL A 256 57.82 47.72 -60.64
C VAL A 256 56.88 46.55 -61.00
N SER A 257 55.65 46.92 -61.41
CA SER A 257 54.87 46.24 -62.48
C SER A 257 55.54 46.49 -63.85
N PRO A 258 55.30 45.77 -64.99
CA PRO A 258 53.98 45.24 -65.43
C PRO A 258 53.89 44.00 -66.40
N VAL A 259 52.66 43.44 -66.58
CA VAL A 259 52.01 42.95 -67.86
C VAL A 259 52.50 41.64 -68.56
N PRO A 260 51.70 40.82 -69.31
CA PRO A 260 50.23 40.52 -69.34
C PRO A 260 49.76 39.03 -69.60
N ALA A 261 48.47 38.74 -69.28
CA ALA A 261 47.38 37.98 -70.00
C ALA A 261 47.60 36.56 -70.65
N PRO A 262 46.54 35.82 -71.14
CA PRO A 262 45.10 35.72 -70.80
C PRO A 262 44.59 34.25 -70.65
N THR A 263 43.34 33.99 -70.20
CA THR A 263 42.21 33.28 -70.90
C THR A 263 41.50 32.35 -69.89
N LEU A 264 40.19 32.06 -69.84
CA LEU A 264 38.92 32.46 -70.47
C LEU A 264 37.83 32.11 -69.44
N SER A 265 37.05 33.09 -68.98
CA SER A 265 35.60 33.26 -69.15
C SER A 265 34.60 32.18 -68.67
N PRO A 266 33.40 32.62 -68.22
CA PRO A 266 32.43 31.85 -67.41
C PRO A 266 31.23 31.36 -68.24
N SER A 267 30.44 30.42 -67.73
CA SER A 267 28.98 30.41 -67.95
C SER A 267 28.24 29.34 -67.15
N ALA A 268 27.04 29.75 -66.76
CA ALA A 268 26.04 29.01 -66.03
C ALA A 268 25.32 27.94 -66.87
N ARG A 269 24.47 27.17 -66.16
CA ARG A 269 23.11 26.78 -66.57
C ARG A 269 22.90 25.37 -67.17
N ALA A 270 22.33 24.53 -66.29
CA ALA A 270 21.14 23.69 -66.48
C ALA A 270 21.17 22.43 -67.36
N LEU A 271 20.19 21.57 -67.04
CA LEU A 271 19.65 20.39 -67.77
C LEU A 271 20.55 19.14 -67.69
N ALA A 272 20.05 17.91 -67.64
CA ALA A 272 18.77 17.25 -67.40
C ALA A 272 19.05 15.74 -67.53
N ALA A 273 18.19 14.90 -66.94
CA ALA A 273 17.91 13.50 -67.33
C ALA A 273 19.02 12.43 -67.10
N THR A 274 18.79 11.12 -66.90
CA THR A 274 17.65 10.23 -66.59
C THR A 274 18.23 8.78 -66.54
N THR A 275 17.52 7.81 -65.93
CA THR A 275 17.60 6.32 -66.07
C THR A 275 18.77 5.57 -65.42
N HIS A 276 18.56 4.60 -64.52
CA HIS A 276 17.93 3.26 -64.65
C HIS A 276 17.14 2.91 -63.34
N SER A 277 15.89 2.42 -63.25
CA SER A 277 15.18 1.21 -63.76
C SER A 277 15.92 -0.10 -63.40
N ARG A 278 15.42 -1.12 -62.67
CA ARG A 278 14.11 -1.80 -62.75
C ARG A 278 13.94 -2.90 -61.65
N ALA A 279 12.78 -2.85 -60.98
CA ALA A 279 11.82 -3.91 -60.55
C ALA A 279 12.20 -5.28 -59.95
N ALA A 280 11.48 -5.65 -58.86
CA ALA A 280 10.57 -6.81 -58.71
C ALA A 280 9.81 -6.67 -57.36
N ALA A 281 8.49 -6.42 -57.28
CA ALA A 281 7.33 -7.34 -57.43
C ALA A 281 7.46 -8.58 -56.51
N THR A 282 6.58 -8.91 -55.55
CA THR A 282 5.12 -9.10 -55.63
C THR A 282 4.53 -9.26 -54.21
N PRO A 283 3.24 -8.91 -53.97
CA PRO A 283 2.53 -9.09 -52.70
C PRO A 283 1.82 -10.46 -52.62
N HIS A 284 1.65 -10.99 -51.40
CA HIS A 284 0.72 -12.09 -51.15
C HIS A 284 -0.29 -11.73 -50.05
N ALA A 285 -1.53 -11.59 -50.48
CA ALA A 285 -2.74 -11.77 -49.68
C ALA A 285 -3.24 -13.23 -49.84
N VAL A 286 -4.35 -13.53 -49.14
CA VAL A 286 -5.26 -14.71 -49.22
C VAL A 286 -4.97 -15.78 -48.15
N ALA A 287 -5.90 -16.40 -47.40
CA ALA A 287 -7.30 -16.16 -47.03
C ALA A 287 -7.77 -17.31 -46.08
N LYS A 288 -8.56 -16.95 -45.04
CA LYS A 288 -9.90 -17.51 -44.71
C LYS A 288 -10.07 -18.98 -44.24
N SER A 289 -10.57 -19.13 -43.00
CA SER A 289 -11.76 -19.92 -42.58
C SER A 289 -11.99 -19.68 -41.07
N GLN A 290 -13.09 -19.05 -40.61
CA GLN A 290 -14.44 -19.60 -40.30
C GLN A 290 -14.40 -20.71 -39.23
N ALA A 291 -15.23 -20.78 -38.16
CA ALA A 291 -16.49 -20.12 -37.77
C ALA A 291 -16.74 -20.33 -36.25
N ALA A 292 -17.43 -19.41 -35.56
CA ALA A 292 -18.78 -19.56 -34.98
C ALA A 292 -18.91 -20.10 -33.53
N ALA A 293 -19.41 -19.25 -32.62
CA ALA A 293 -20.59 -19.44 -31.75
C ALA A 293 -20.64 -18.34 -30.67
N LYS A 294 -21.57 -17.37 -30.75
CA LYS A 294 -22.89 -17.34 -30.08
C LYS A 294 -22.84 -17.14 -28.54
N HIS A 295 -23.11 -15.92 -28.08
CA HIS A 295 -23.98 -15.53 -26.94
C HIS A 295 -23.89 -13.99 -26.80
N ALA A 296 -24.82 -13.16 -27.26
CA ALA A 296 -26.21 -12.98 -26.83
C ALA A 296 -26.33 -12.76 -25.31
N GLY A 297 -26.40 -11.48 -24.89
CA GLY A 297 -26.60 -11.06 -23.51
C GLY A 297 -26.75 -9.54 -23.40
N ARG A 298 -27.87 -9.05 -23.94
CA ARG A 298 -28.31 -7.66 -23.98
C ARG A 298 -29.03 -7.35 -22.66
N THR A 299 -28.61 -6.33 -21.91
CA THR A 299 -29.41 -5.75 -20.82
C THR A 299 -29.25 -4.24 -20.76
N PRO A 300 -30.35 -3.47 -20.62
CA PRO A 300 -30.36 -2.04 -20.92
C PRO A 300 -30.04 -1.18 -19.70
N VAL A 301 -29.44 -0.02 -20.00
CA VAL A 301 -29.34 1.15 -19.12
C VAL A 301 -30.76 1.67 -18.88
N ARG A 302 -31.20 1.68 -17.63
CA ARG A 302 -32.48 2.25 -17.21
C ARG A 302 -32.26 3.68 -16.75
N ASP A 303 -32.77 4.62 -17.55
CA ASP A 303 -33.01 6.00 -17.19
C ASP A 303 -33.78 6.10 -15.85
N MET A 304 -33.18 6.77 -14.89
CA MET A 304 -33.85 7.27 -13.68
C MET A 304 -33.95 8.80 -13.78
N ARG A 305 -34.86 9.26 -14.62
CA ARG A 305 -35.45 10.60 -14.56
C ARG A 305 -36.83 10.46 -13.92
N ALA A 306 -36.94 10.78 -12.62
CA ALA A 306 -38.14 11.32 -11.97
C ALA A 306 -37.93 11.38 -10.45
N ALA A 307 -37.81 12.60 -9.91
CA ALA A 307 -38.43 13.06 -8.65
C ALA A 307 -37.78 14.38 -8.20
N ALA A 308 -38.02 15.47 -8.94
CA ALA A 308 -37.88 16.80 -8.39
C ALA A 308 -39.15 17.10 -7.58
N LYS A 309 -39.13 16.83 -6.27
CA LYS A 309 -40.15 17.29 -5.34
C LYS A 309 -39.70 18.67 -4.82
N VAL A 310 -40.23 19.70 -5.45
CA VAL A 310 -40.17 21.09 -4.97
C VAL A 310 -41.03 21.17 -3.72
N THR A 311 -40.42 21.22 -2.53
CA THR A 311 -41.07 21.72 -1.32
C THR A 311 -40.80 23.21 -1.23
N HIS A 312 -41.81 23.98 -1.62
CA HIS A 312 -42.02 25.37 -1.23
C HIS A 312 -42.20 25.39 0.30
N ASN A 313 -41.39 26.14 1.04
CA ASN A 313 -41.72 26.54 2.40
C ASN A 313 -41.31 28.00 2.60
N GLY A 314 -42.32 28.84 2.81
CA GLY A 314 -42.25 30.28 2.97
C GLY A 314 -43.67 30.77 3.20
N GLY A 315 -44.02 31.02 4.47
CA GLY A 315 -45.35 31.39 4.96
C GLY A 315 -45.58 30.87 6.35
#